data_AF-D6TMI1-F1
#
_entry.id   AF-D6TMI1-F1
#
_cell.length_a   1.000
_cell.length_b   1.000
_cell.length_c   1.000
_cell.angle_alpha   90.00
_cell.angle_beta   90.00
_cell.angle_gamma   90.00
#
_symmetry.space_group_name_H-M   'P 1'
#
loop_
_entity.id
_entity.type
_entity.pdbx_description
1 polymer ?
#
loop_
_entity_poly.entity_id
_entity_poly.type
_entity_poly.pdbx_seq_one_letter_code
_entity_poly.pdbx_strand_id
1 'polypeptide(L)'
;MTTNALWTPMLLLGGLVALLGSVLVGFLGWRYRRRTSLSSPTLTEPPRDLSPALSGMLLAVNPNPGWKQVLATLFDLAQKGVLSFAEVPPPKSTQYKMFALRKQPYAGALSASEQGLLNVLFGIERTELPLSELSKVYKRQANAFTTPLRAELQAHGFLDPERQQIRQSFGRGSMVLFLLSLVGIIASLLVGSTSVIWPIVFPALGLLAVSTLSFFIMLYYSPLSDRGAEAAQASHSFSDHLLAISTKAHMNVEPGLFDRYLPYATSYGLLRQWVRCFQRQEPASIPAWFTHFETERAESFNAFTTVMVAAHTTGSTGSGTSSYTGTTMSGKVGGGTASKGAS
;
A
#
# COMPACT_ATOMS: atom_id res chain seq x y z
N MET A 1 -7.91 -45.75 38.36
CA MET A 1 -8.14 -45.86 36.91
C MET A 1 -9.40 -45.08 36.52
N THR A 2 -9.38 -43.74 36.55
CA THR A 2 -10.51 -42.90 36.11
C THR A 2 -10.08 -41.54 35.55
N THR A 3 -8.77 -41.29 35.41
CA THR A 3 -8.28 -40.01 34.90
C THR A 3 -8.60 -39.81 33.42
N ASN A 4 -8.65 -40.87 32.60
CA ASN A 4 -8.86 -40.77 31.15
C ASN A 4 -10.33 -40.46 30.74
N ALA A 5 -11.30 -40.65 31.63
CA ALA A 5 -12.73 -40.50 31.30
C ALA A 5 -13.20 -39.04 31.15
N LEU A 6 -12.46 -38.08 31.70
CA LEU A 6 -12.80 -36.65 31.63
C LEU A 6 -12.19 -35.93 30.42
N TRP A 7 -11.26 -36.56 29.69
CA TRP A 7 -10.53 -35.93 28.58
C TRP A 7 -11.36 -35.93 27.30
N THR A 8 -12.06 -37.04 27.03
CA THR A 8 -12.92 -37.19 25.86
C THR A 8 -14.10 -36.21 25.83
N PRO A 9 -14.89 -36.00 26.90
CA PRO A 9 -15.97 -34.99 26.85
C PRO A 9 -15.44 -33.56 26.73
N MET A 10 -14.26 -33.26 27.28
CA MET A 10 -13.64 -31.93 27.23
C MET A 10 -13.05 -31.61 25.85
N LEU A 11 -12.41 -32.59 25.21
CA LEU A 11 -11.98 -32.52 23.81
C LEU A 11 -13.17 -32.31 22.87
N LEU A 12 -14.26 -33.04 23.11
CA LEU A 12 -15.51 -32.89 22.36
C LEU A 12 -16.12 -31.50 22.58
N LEU A 13 -16.07 -30.95 23.80
CA LEU A 13 -16.57 -29.61 24.10
C LEU A 13 -15.75 -28.52 23.38
N GLY A 14 -14.41 -28.57 23.46
CA GLY A 14 -13.54 -27.62 22.77
C GLY A 14 -13.68 -27.70 21.25
N GLY A 15 -13.76 -28.93 20.73
CA GLY A 15 -14.03 -29.17 19.30
C GLY A 15 -15.40 -28.66 18.86
N LEU A 16 -16.44 -28.86 19.67
CA LEU A 16 -17.80 -28.40 19.40
C LEU A 16 -17.92 -26.87 19.44
N VAL A 17 -17.25 -26.21 20.39
CA VAL A 17 -17.15 -24.74 20.43
C VAL A 17 -16.44 -24.22 19.17
N ALA A 18 -15.34 -24.85 18.76
CA ALA A 18 -14.63 -24.48 17.55
C ALA A 18 -15.48 -24.67 16.29
N LEU A 19 -16.21 -25.78 16.20
CA LEU A 19 -17.02 -26.14 15.04
C LEU A 19 -18.26 -25.24 14.94
N LEU A 20 -19.03 -25.09 16.02
CA LEU A 20 -20.20 -24.22 16.06
C LEU A 20 -19.82 -22.74 15.87
N GLY A 21 -18.74 -22.28 16.52
CA GLY A 21 -18.23 -20.93 16.34
C GLY A 21 -17.78 -20.68 14.90
N SER A 22 -17.06 -21.63 14.30
CA SER A 22 -16.60 -21.49 12.91
C SER A 22 -17.75 -21.51 11.90
N VAL A 23 -18.75 -22.39 12.10
CA VAL A 23 -19.95 -22.44 11.27
C VAL A 23 -20.75 -21.15 11.41
N LEU A 24 -20.92 -20.63 12.63
CA LEU A 24 -21.62 -19.37 12.86
C LEU A 24 -20.91 -18.21 12.17
N VAL A 25 -19.61 -18.01 12.41
CA VAL A 25 -18.85 -16.92 11.79
C VAL A 25 -18.82 -17.06 10.27
N GLY A 26 -18.66 -18.29 9.75
CA GLY A 26 -18.75 -18.59 8.32
C GLY A 26 -20.13 -18.26 7.75
N PHE A 27 -21.22 -18.58 8.47
CA PHE A 27 -22.59 -18.27 8.07
C PHE A 27 -22.87 -16.78 8.08
N LEU A 28 -22.46 -16.04 9.13
CA LEU A 28 -22.59 -14.58 9.13
C LEU A 28 -21.74 -13.96 8.00
N GLY A 29 -20.51 -14.43 7.80
CA GLY A 29 -19.64 -14.00 6.71
C GLY A 29 -20.28 -14.23 5.34
N TRP A 30 -20.89 -15.39 5.11
CA TRP A 30 -21.62 -15.70 3.88
C TRP A 30 -22.90 -14.86 3.72
N ARG A 31 -23.69 -14.69 4.79
CA ARG A 31 -24.94 -13.90 4.77
C ARG A 31 -24.69 -12.42 4.47
N TYR A 32 -23.59 -11.86 4.98
CA TYR A 32 -23.20 -10.49 4.70
C TYR A 32 -22.39 -10.34 3.41
N ARG A 33 -21.96 -11.45 2.79
CA ARG A 33 -21.30 -11.45 1.48
C ARG A 33 -22.36 -11.38 0.38
N ARG A 34 -22.82 -10.16 0.06
CA ARG A 34 -23.60 -9.95 -1.15
C ARG A 34 -22.71 -10.16 -2.38
N ARG A 35 -23.17 -11.00 -3.32
CA ARG A 35 -22.53 -11.18 -4.63
C ARG A 35 -22.90 -9.97 -5.48
N THR A 36 -22.00 -9.02 -5.62
CA THR A 36 -22.12 -8.01 -6.68
C THR A 36 -21.83 -8.72 -8.01
N SER A 37 -22.83 -8.87 -8.87
CA SER A 37 -22.62 -9.25 -10.27
C SER A 37 -22.00 -8.06 -10.98
N LEU A 38 -20.68 -7.98 -10.98
CA LEU A 38 -19.94 -6.88 -11.58
C LEU A 38 -19.95 -7.10 -13.10
N SER A 39 -20.87 -6.42 -13.78
CA SER A 39 -20.89 -6.35 -15.25
C SER A 39 -20.33 -4.98 -15.67
N SER A 40 -19.11 -4.66 -15.24
CA SER A 40 -18.47 -3.40 -15.63
C SER A 40 -17.64 -3.61 -16.90
N PRO A 41 -17.72 -2.69 -17.88
CA PRO A 41 -16.90 -2.77 -19.08
C PRO A 41 -15.41 -2.62 -18.74
N THR A 42 -14.55 -3.34 -19.46
CA THR A 42 -13.09 -3.17 -19.41
C THR A 42 -12.76 -1.73 -19.80
N LEU A 43 -12.24 -0.93 -18.87
CA LEU A 43 -11.86 0.46 -19.14
C LEU A 43 -10.38 0.56 -19.49
N THR A 44 -10.12 1.13 -20.66
CA THR A 44 -8.77 1.44 -21.17
C THR A 44 -8.28 2.82 -20.67
N GLU A 45 -9.21 3.66 -20.22
CA GLU A 45 -8.97 5.01 -19.71
C GLU A 45 -9.15 5.07 -18.19
N PRO A 46 -8.47 6.00 -17.48
CA PRO A 46 -8.67 6.18 -16.05
C PRO A 46 -10.15 6.50 -15.76
N PRO A 47 -10.69 6.00 -14.65
CA PRO A 47 -12.07 6.29 -14.27
C PRO A 47 -12.25 7.81 -14.15
N ARG A 48 -13.20 8.36 -14.91
CA ARG A 48 -13.46 9.81 -14.93
C ARG A 48 -13.77 10.30 -13.52
N ASP A 49 -13.24 11.47 -13.18
CA ASP A 49 -13.47 12.20 -11.93
C ASP A 49 -12.83 11.63 -10.65
N LEU A 50 -11.95 10.62 -10.76
CA LEU A 50 -11.22 10.09 -9.61
C LEU A 50 -9.76 10.54 -9.58
N SER A 51 -9.37 11.13 -8.46
CA SER A 51 -7.95 11.41 -8.20
C SER A 51 -7.16 10.08 -8.16
N PRO A 52 -5.88 10.09 -8.59
CA PRO A 52 -5.07 8.88 -8.64
C PRO A 52 -4.97 8.15 -7.29
N ALA A 53 -4.98 8.89 -6.19
CA ALA A 53 -4.94 8.31 -4.85
C ALA A 53 -6.26 7.64 -4.44
N LEU A 54 -7.41 8.21 -4.82
CA LEU A 54 -8.72 7.60 -4.59
C LEU A 54 -8.85 6.29 -5.38
N SER A 55 -8.45 6.28 -6.66
CA SER A 55 -8.52 5.06 -7.48
C SER A 55 -7.65 3.93 -6.90
N GLY A 56 -6.46 4.25 -6.42
CA GLY A 56 -5.57 3.28 -5.76
C GLY A 56 -6.12 2.74 -4.44
N MET A 57 -6.94 3.51 -3.71
CA MET A 57 -7.60 3.01 -2.50
C MET A 57 -8.78 2.09 -2.78
N LEU A 58 -9.46 2.26 -3.92
CA LEU A 58 -10.55 1.36 -4.31
C LEU A 58 -10.05 -0.07 -4.58
N LEU A 59 -8.81 -0.20 -5.04
CA LEU A 59 -8.15 -1.51 -5.20
C LEU A 59 -7.63 -2.09 -3.88
N ALA A 60 -7.48 -1.27 -2.84
CA ALA A 60 -6.96 -1.74 -1.58
C ALA A 60 -8.04 -2.51 -0.80
N VAL A 61 -7.67 -3.68 -0.28
CA VAL A 61 -8.52 -4.50 0.62
C VAL A 61 -8.92 -3.72 1.89
N ASN A 62 -8.12 -2.72 2.26
CA ASN A 62 -8.45 -1.77 3.32
C ASN A 62 -8.34 -0.34 2.75
N PRO A 63 -9.41 0.48 2.82
CA PRO A 63 -9.42 1.86 2.33
C PRO A 63 -8.66 2.79 3.30
N ASN A 64 -7.41 2.43 3.58
CA ASN A 64 -6.45 3.25 4.30
C ASN A 64 -5.34 3.60 3.32
N PRO A 65 -5.01 4.89 3.14
CA PRO A 65 -3.96 5.27 2.24
C PRO A 65 -2.60 4.88 2.82
N GLY A 66 -1.85 4.11 2.05
CA GLY A 66 -0.45 3.81 2.29
C GLY A 66 0.47 4.80 1.58
N TRP A 67 1.76 4.47 1.60
CA TRP A 67 2.79 5.29 0.94
C TRP A 67 2.57 5.45 -0.57
N LYS A 68 1.99 4.44 -1.23
CA LYS A 68 1.68 4.48 -2.67
C LYS A 68 0.70 5.60 -3.01
N GLN A 69 -0.33 5.79 -2.19
CA GLN A 69 -1.33 6.85 -2.36
C GLN A 69 -0.70 8.24 -2.17
N VAL A 70 0.20 8.38 -1.20
CA VAL A 70 0.96 9.63 -0.97
C VAL A 70 1.81 9.99 -2.19
N LEU A 71 2.57 9.02 -2.72
CA LEU A 71 3.38 9.24 -3.91
C LEU A 71 2.51 9.53 -5.14
N ALA A 72 1.36 8.86 -5.28
CA ALA A 72 0.42 9.13 -6.36
C ALA A 72 -0.10 10.57 -6.32
N THR A 73 -0.54 11.06 -5.15
CA THR A 73 -0.92 12.47 -4.99
C THR A 73 0.25 13.42 -5.20
N LEU A 74 1.46 13.04 -4.81
CA LEU A 74 2.66 13.87 -5.02
C LEU A 74 2.92 14.06 -6.52
N PHE A 75 2.83 13.00 -7.32
CA PHE A 75 2.99 13.06 -8.77
C PHE A 75 1.83 13.77 -9.45
N ASP A 76 0.59 13.61 -8.96
CA ASP A 76 -0.57 14.37 -9.45
C ASP A 76 -0.38 15.88 -9.25
N LEU A 77 0.08 16.28 -8.06
CA LEU A 77 0.42 17.67 -7.74
C LEU A 77 1.60 18.20 -8.56
N ALA A 78 2.61 17.37 -8.85
CA ALA A 78 3.71 17.73 -9.72
C ALA A 78 3.23 17.95 -11.16
N GLN A 79 2.36 17.08 -11.66
CA GLN A 79 1.77 17.22 -12.99
C GLN A 79 0.91 18.49 -13.13
N LYS A 80 0.19 18.88 -12.07
CA LYS A 80 -0.56 20.13 -11.99
C LYS A 80 0.33 21.38 -11.89
N GLY A 81 1.65 21.23 -11.75
CA GLY A 81 2.59 22.35 -11.59
C GLY A 81 2.59 22.96 -10.19
N VAL A 82 2.06 22.25 -9.18
CA VAL A 82 2.08 22.70 -7.78
C VAL A 82 3.42 22.38 -7.11
N LEU A 83 4.09 21.32 -7.59
CA LEU A 83 5.35 20.81 -7.06
C LEU A 83 6.37 20.61 -8.19
N SER A 84 7.63 20.89 -7.88
CA SER A 84 8.76 20.52 -8.73
C SER A 84 9.83 19.81 -7.93
N PHE A 85 10.55 18.90 -8.56
CA PHE A 85 11.72 18.27 -7.97
C PHE A 85 12.96 19.08 -8.32
N ALA A 86 13.76 19.44 -7.31
CA ALA A 86 15.01 20.18 -7.47
C ALA A 86 16.18 19.37 -6.90
N GLU A 87 17.33 19.42 -7.58
CA GLU A 87 18.59 18.90 -7.05
C GLU A 87 19.14 19.87 -6.00
N VAL A 88 19.52 19.34 -4.83
CA VAL A 88 20.15 20.11 -3.75
C VAL A 88 21.62 19.70 -3.68
N PRO A 89 22.56 20.66 -3.60
CA PRO A 89 23.98 20.33 -3.50
C PRO A 89 24.22 19.46 -2.27
N PRO A 90 24.95 18.34 -2.40
CA PRO A 90 25.20 17.46 -1.27
C PRO A 90 26.07 18.18 -0.21
N PRO A 91 25.88 17.88 1.08
CA PRO A 91 26.83 18.32 2.10
C PRO A 91 28.22 17.76 1.76
N LYS A 92 29.29 18.50 2.10
CA LYS A 92 30.71 18.25 1.71
C LYS A 92 31.26 16.83 2.01
N SER A 93 30.50 15.97 2.68
CA SER A 93 30.85 14.61 3.09
C SER A 93 30.09 13.51 2.31
N THR A 94 29.21 13.84 1.35
CA THR A 94 28.37 12.85 0.68
C THR A 94 28.48 12.96 -0.83
N GLN A 95 28.82 11.86 -1.49
CA GLN A 95 29.03 11.79 -2.94
C GLN A 95 27.74 11.53 -3.72
N TYR A 96 26.59 11.47 -3.05
CA TYR A 96 25.29 11.18 -3.64
C TYR A 96 24.46 12.46 -3.79
N LYS A 97 23.88 12.66 -4.97
CA LYS A 97 22.95 13.76 -5.28
C LYS A 97 21.73 13.70 -4.36
N MET A 98 21.39 14.83 -3.73
CA MET A 98 20.20 14.95 -2.88
C MET A 98 19.08 15.65 -3.65
N PHE A 99 17.84 15.25 -3.37
CA PHE A 99 16.66 15.80 -4.04
C PHE A 99 15.71 16.40 -3.03
N ALA A 100 15.14 17.55 -3.37
CA ALA A 100 14.10 18.21 -2.60
C ALA A 100 12.87 18.50 -3.46
N LEU A 101 11.72 18.51 -2.80
CA LEU A 101 10.47 19.00 -3.36
C LEU A 101 10.40 20.50 -3.11
N ARG A 102 10.10 21.27 -4.15
CA ARG A 102 9.84 22.70 -4.06
C ARG A 102 8.37 22.98 -4.38
N LYS A 103 7.71 23.73 -3.51
CA LYS A 103 6.34 24.21 -3.72
C LYS A 103 6.33 25.38 -4.69
N GLN A 104 5.47 25.33 -5.70
CA GLN A 104 5.28 26.39 -6.68
C GLN A 104 3.98 27.17 -6.40
N PRO A 105 3.92 28.47 -6.74
CA PRO A 105 2.69 29.23 -6.65
C PRO A 105 1.66 28.70 -7.65
N TYR A 106 0.53 28.22 -7.13
CA TYR A 106 -0.56 27.66 -7.93
C TYR A 106 -1.88 28.34 -7.55
N ALA A 107 -2.62 28.80 -8.56
CA ALA A 107 -3.86 29.56 -8.38
C ALA A 107 -5.14 28.72 -8.62
N GLY A 108 -5.00 27.44 -9.00
CA GLY A 108 -6.14 26.56 -9.25
C GLY A 108 -6.74 25.95 -7.99
N ALA A 109 -7.93 25.37 -8.13
CA ALA A 109 -8.59 24.64 -7.06
C ALA A 109 -7.91 23.29 -6.80
N LEU A 110 -7.55 23.02 -5.55
CA LEU A 110 -7.00 21.75 -5.08
C LEU A 110 -8.04 21.01 -4.25
N SER A 111 -8.06 19.68 -4.34
CA SER A 111 -8.91 18.83 -3.49
C SER A 111 -8.51 18.94 -2.01
N ALA A 112 -9.42 18.57 -1.11
CA ALA A 112 -9.17 18.67 0.33
C ALA A 112 -8.03 17.73 0.76
N SER A 113 -7.92 16.57 0.13
CA SER A 113 -6.83 15.61 0.36
C SER A 113 -5.47 16.12 -0.11
N GLU A 114 -5.41 16.78 -1.27
CA GLU A 114 -4.19 17.42 -1.79
C GLU A 114 -3.71 18.56 -0.89
N GLN A 115 -4.62 19.43 -0.45
CA GLN A 115 -4.30 20.50 0.49
C GLN A 115 -3.80 19.93 1.83
N GLY A 116 -4.44 18.87 2.32
CA GLY A 116 -3.99 18.14 3.51
C GLY A 116 -2.57 17.63 3.38
N LEU A 117 -2.21 17.05 2.23
CA LEU A 117 -0.83 16.61 1.97
C LEU A 117 0.15 17.78 1.93
N LEU A 118 -0.16 18.85 1.20
CA LEU A 118 0.72 20.02 1.12
C LEU A 118 0.96 20.65 2.49
N ASN A 119 -0.06 20.74 3.33
CA ASN A 119 0.06 21.26 4.69
C ASN A 119 0.93 20.36 5.57
N VAL A 120 0.84 19.03 5.43
CA VAL A 120 1.73 18.10 6.14
C VAL A 120 3.18 18.25 5.70
N LEU A 121 3.42 18.39 4.40
CA LEU A 121 4.78 18.40 3.84
C LEU A 121 5.51 19.73 4.07
N PHE A 122 4.83 20.84 3.85
CA PHE A 122 5.42 22.18 3.81
C PHE A 122 5.04 23.04 5.03
N GLY A 123 3.99 22.67 5.76
CA GLY A 123 3.44 23.53 6.81
C GLY A 123 3.06 24.90 6.27
N ILE A 124 3.26 25.92 7.09
CA ILE A 124 2.92 27.32 6.76
C ILE A 124 4.08 28.03 6.05
N GLU A 125 5.33 27.75 6.45
CA GLU A 125 6.49 28.57 6.05
C GLU A 125 7.51 27.86 5.15
N ARG A 126 7.49 26.53 5.04
CA ARG A 126 8.52 25.83 4.26
C ARG A 126 8.13 25.80 2.79
N THR A 127 9.07 26.16 1.92
CA THR A 127 8.90 26.07 0.45
C THR A 127 9.65 24.88 -0.13
N GLU A 128 10.60 24.31 0.63
CA GLU A 128 11.45 23.20 0.20
C GLU A 128 11.46 22.09 1.24
N LEU A 129 11.41 20.83 0.77
CA LEU A 129 11.44 19.63 1.62
C LEU A 129 12.35 18.56 1.01
N PRO A 130 13.44 18.13 1.68
CA PRO A 130 14.25 17.01 1.22
C PRO A 130 13.44 15.70 1.12
N LEU A 131 13.65 14.92 0.06
CA LEU A 131 12.97 13.62 -0.13
C LEU A 131 13.24 12.64 1.03
N SER A 132 14.40 12.76 1.68
CA SER A 132 14.78 11.94 2.84
C SER A 132 13.93 12.23 4.07
N GLU A 133 13.38 13.44 4.19
CA GLU A 133 12.50 13.83 5.29
C GLU A 133 11.02 13.55 4.98
N LEU A 134 10.66 13.47 3.70
CA LEU A 134 9.29 13.25 3.23
C LEU A 134 8.57 12.12 3.99
N SER A 135 9.21 10.94 4.07
CA SER A 135 8.59 9.78 4.73
C SER A 135 8.44 9.96 6.24
N LYS A 136 9.38 10.66 6.89
CA LYS A 136 9.36 10.92 8.34
C LYS A 136 8.27 11.93 8.69
N VAL A 137 8.20 13.03 7.94
CA VAL A 137 7.19 14.08 8.11
C VAL A 137 5.79 13.50 7.89
N TYR A 138 5.61 12.73 6.81
CA TYR A 138 4.35 12.04 6.55
C TYR A 138 3.96 11.09 7.69
N LYS A 139 4.87 10.23 8.16
CA LYS A 139 4.58 9.28 9.25
C LYS A 139 4.13 9.98 10.53
N ARG A 140 4.68 11.17 10.83
CA ARG A 140 4.32 11.94 12.03
C ARG A 140 2.92 12.54 11.95
N GLN A 141 2.44 12.88 10.75
CA GLN A 141 1.15 13.56 10.54
C GLN A 141 0.27 12.86 9.51
N ALA A 142 0.34 11.52 9.42
CA ALA A 142 -0.37 10.75 8.41
C ALA A 142 -1.88 11.04 8.43
N ASN A 143 -2.44 11.26 9.62
CA ASN A 143 -3.87 11.53 9.80
C ASN A 143 -4.38 12.78 9.06
N ALA A 144 -3.54 13.79 8.87
CA ALA A 144 -3.94 15.01 8.18
C ALA A 144 -4.12 14.82 6.66
N PHE A 145 -3.54 13.75 6.09
CA PHE A 145 -3.80 13.31 4.72
C PHE A 145 -4.85 12.20 4.66
N THR A 146 -4.79 11.23 5.58
CA THR A 146 -5.68 10.06 5.52
C THR A 146 -7.14 10.42 5.78
N THR A 147 -7.40 11.36 6.69
CA THR A 147 -8.76 11.79 7.07
C THR A 147 -9.50 12.46 5.91
N PRO A 148 -8.99 13.53 5.26
CA PRO A 148 -9.70 14.16 4.15
C PRO A 148 -9.84 13.23 2.95
N LEU A 149 -8.82 12.41 2.67
CA LEU A 149 -8.88 11.47 1.55
C LEU A 149 -9.94 10.37 1.76
N ARG A 150 -10.11 9.89 3.01
CA ARG A 150 -11.19 8.96 3.35
C ARG A 150 -12.56 9.65 3.32
N ALA A 151 -12.63 10.91 3.75
CA ALA A 151 -13.86 11.70 3.67
C ALA A 151 -14.28 11.91 2.21
N GLU A 152 -13.35 12.14 1.29
CA GLU A 152 -13.62 12.19 -0.15
C GLU A 152 -14.18 10.86 -0.67
N LEU A 153 -13.58 9.71 -0.32
CA LEU A 153 -14.14 8.39 -0.68
C LEU A 153 -15.58 8.19 -0.18
N GLN A 154 -15.87 8.67 1.04
CA GLN A 154 -17.21 8.62 1.62
C GLN A 154 -18.18 9.57 0.92
N ALA A 155 -17.73 10.79 0.59
CA ALA A 155 -18.52 11.79 -0.12
C ALA A 155 -18.90 11.34 -1.54
N HIS A 156 -18.01 10.60 -2.21
CA HIS A 156 -18.31 9.94 -3.49
C HIS A 156 -19.22 8.70 -3.33
N GLY A 157 -19.56 8.30 -2.10
CA GLY A 157 -20.44 7.16 -1.82
C GLY A 157 -19.81 5.80 -2.07
N PHE A 158 -18.48 5.70 -2.15
CA PHE A 158 -17.78 4.42 -2.36
C PHE A 158 -17.65 3.58 -1.08
N LEU A 159 -17.82 4.19 0.08
CA LEU A 159 -17.74 3.53 1.37
C LEU A 159 -19.13 3.48 2.00
N ASP A 160 -19.54 2.28 2.41
CA ASP A 160 -20.81 2.04 3.07
C ASP A 160 -20.61 2.05 4.60
N PRO A 161 -21.20 2.99 5.35
CA PRO A 161 -21.02 3.09 6.79
C PRO A 161 -21.53 1.85 7.54
N GLU A 162 -22.58 1.19 7.05
CA GLU A 162 -23.13 -0.02 7.67
C GLU A 162 -22.14 -1.19 7.54
N ARG A 163 -21.55 -1.36 6.34
CA ARG A 163 -20.51 -2.38 6.09
C ARG A 163 -19.25 -2.12 6.91
N GLN A 164 -18.89 -0.85 7.12
CA GLN A 164 -17.77 -0.50 7.99
C GLN A 164 -18.04 -0.89 9.45
N GLN A 165 -19.26 -0.67 9.96
CA GLN A 165 -19.63 -1.07 11.31
C GLN A 165 -19.63 -2.59 11.48
N ILE A 166 -20.14 -3.34 10.50
CA ILE A 166 -20.10 -4.81 10.49
C ILE A 166 -18.65 -5.31 10.52
N ARG A 167 -17.76 -4.74 9.69
CA ARG A 167 -16.33 -5.09 9.72
C ARG A 167 -15.71 -4.81 11.09
N GLN A 168 -15.98 -3.64 11.67
CA GLN A 168 -15.45 -3.26 12.98
C GLN A 168 -16.01 -4.12 14.12
N SER A 169 -17.25 -4.61 14.04
CA SER A 169 -17.82 -5.50 15.04
C SER A 169 -17.16 -6.88 15.01
N PHE A 170 -16.90 -7.44 13.82
CA PHE A 170 -16.10 -8.67 13.69
C PHE A 170 -14.68 -8.50 14.24
N GLY A 171 -14.04 -7.36 13.97
CA GLY A 171 -12.72 -7.04 14.52
C GLY A 171 -12.70 -6.95 16.05
N ARG A 172 -13.64 -6.20 16.64
CA ARG A 172 -13.79 -6.09 18.11
C ARG A 172 -14.13 -7.44 18.73
N GLY A 173 -15.04 -8.20 18.13
CA GLY A 173 -15.41 -9.53 18.58
C GLY A 173 -14.23 -10.51 18.57
N SER A 174 -13.46 -10.53 17.47
CA SER A 174 -12.23 -11.32 17.37
C SER A 174 -11.22 -10.94 18.46
N MET A 175 -10.98 -9.65 18.70
CA MET A 175 -10.07 -9.19 19.73
C MET A 175 -10.50 -9.62 21.14
N VAL A 176 -11.79 -9.50 21.47
CA VAL A 176 -12.33 -9.95 22.76
C VAL A 176 -12.18 -11.46 22.93
N LEU A 177 -12.52 -12.25 21.90
CA LEU A 177 -12.36 -13.70 21.94
C LEU A 177 -10.89 -14.12 22.05
N PHE A 178 -9.98 -13.39 21.40
CA PHE A 178 -8.54 -13.61 21.50
C PHE A 178 -8.04 -13.37 22.93
N LEU A 179 -8.40 -12.24 23.54
CA LEU A 179 -8.02 -11.92 24.91
C LEU A 179 -8.59 -12.95 25.90
N LEU A 180 -9.84 -13.38 25.71
CA LEU A 180 -10.46 -14.40 26.55
C LEU A 180 -9.75 -15.76 26.44
N SER A 181 -9.38 -16.15 25.21
CA SER A 181 -8.56 -17.35 24.98
C SER A 181 -7.19 -17.23 25.66
N LEU A 182 -6.53 -16.08 25.54
CA LEU A 182 -5.23 -15.84 26.15
C LEU A 182 -5.29 -15.94 27.69
N VAL A 183 -6.30 -15.34 28.31
CA VAL A 183 -6.53 -15.45 29.76
C VAL A 183 -6.76 -16.91 30.17
N GLY A 184 -7.54 -17.67 29.41
CA GLY A 184 -7.77 -19.09 29.66
C GLY A 184 -6.48 -19.92 29.59
N ILE A 185 -5.63 -19.65 28.59
CA ILE A 185 -4.33 -20.32 28.44
C ILE A 185 -3.39 -19.97 29.61
N ILE A 186 -3.28 -18.69 29.96
CA ILE A 186 -2.42 -18.22 31.06
C ILE A 186 -2.90 -18.78 32.41
N ALA A 187 -4.20 -18.75 32.68
CA ALA A 187 -4.78 -19.33 33.89
C ALA A 187 -4.49 -20.84 33.99
N SER A 188 -4.57 -21.56 32.88
CA SER A 188 -4.19 -22.97 32.86
C SER A 188 -2.72 -23.21 33.16
N LEU A 189 -1.81 -22.36 32.69
CA LEU A 189 -0.37 -22.48 32.95
C LEU A 189 -0.04 -22.19 34.43
N LEU A 190 -0.74 -21.23 35.04
CA LEU A 190 -0.55 -20.85 36.45
C LEU A 190 -1.03 -21.89 37.46
N VAL A 191 -2.08 -22.66 37.13
CA VAL A 191 -2.66 -23.67 38.03
C VAL A 191 -1.74 -24.90 38.19
N GLY A 192 -0.79 -25.13 37.29
CA GLY A 192 0.35 -26.06 37.47
C GLY A 192 0.04 -27.56 37.67
N SER A 193 -1.23 -27.94 37.81
CA SER A 193 -1.66 -29.33 38.03
C SER A 193 -1.95 -30.04 36.71
N THR A 194 -1.18 -31.09 36.41
CA THR A 194 -1.29 -31.92 35.19
C THR A 194 -2.69 -32.50 34.94
N SER A 195 -3.53 -32.62 35.98
CA SER A 195 -4.90 -33.12 35.85
C SER A 195 -5.95 -32.02 35.53
N VAL A 196 -5.62 -30.75 35.74
CA VAL A 196 -6.55 -29.60 35.59
C VAL A 196 -6.21 -28.72 34.38
N ILE A 197 -5.01 -28.87 33.81
CA ILE A 197 -4.55 -28.09 32.64
C ILE A 197 -5.42 -28.34 31.39
N TRP A 198 -5.64 -29.60 31.05
CA TRP A 198 -6.31 -30.00 29.83
C TRP A 198 -7.78 -29.55 29.69
N PRO A 199 -8.63 -29.61 30.73
CA PRO A 199 -10.01 -29.12 30.62
C PRO A 199 -10.14 -27.60 30.38
N ILE A 200 -9.11 -26.81 30.67
CA ILE A 200 -9.10 -25.36 30.45
C ILE A 200 -8.47 -25.02 29.08
N VAL A 201 -7.45 -25.76 28.66
CA VAL A 201 -6.70 -25.51 27.42
C VAL A 201 -7.52 -25.80 26.16
N PHE A 202 -8.30 -26.89 26.12
CA PHE A 202 -9.08 -27.25 24.93
C PHE A 202 -10.17 -26.24 24.53
N PRO A 203 -11.03 -25.75 25.44
CA PRO A 203 -11.98 -24.69 25.09
C PRO A 203 -11.27 -23.37 24.75
N ALA A 204 -10.14 -23.06 25.39
CA ALA A 204 -9.35 -21.86 25.07
C ALA A 204 -8.72 -21.92 23.66
N LEU A 205 -8.27 -23.10 23.22
CA LEU A 205 -7.83 -23.36 21.84
C LEU A 205 -8.98 -23.25 20.83
N GLY A 206 -10.17 -23.75 21.18
CA GLY A 206 -11.37 -23.60 20.35
C GLY A 206 -11.76 -22.13 20.15
N LEU A 207 -11.70 -21.32 21.21
CA LEU A 207 -11.91 -19.87 21.14
C LEU A 207 -10.85 -19.17 20.28
N LEU A 208 -9.58 -19.60 20.36
CA LEU A 208 -8.49 -19.10 19.52
C LEU A 208 -8.76 -19.35 18.04
N ALA A 209 -9.20 -20.57 17.69
CA ALA A 209 -9.55 -20.92 16.31
C ALA A 209 -10.68 -20.04 15.76
N VAL A 210 -11.75 -19.84 16.54
CA VAL A 210 -12.89 -18.98 16.16
C VAL A 210 -12.48 -17.51 16.06
N SER A 211 -11.63 -17.03 16.97
CA SER A 211 -11.08 -15.67 16.93
C SER A 211 -10.25 -15.43 15.67
N THR A 212 -9.39 -16.39 15.33
CA THR A 212 -8.54 -16.35 14.13
C THR A 212 -9.39 -16.33 12.86
N LEU A 213 -10.40 -17.19 12.79
CA LEU A 213 -11.31 -17.22 11.64
C LEU A 213 -12.11 -15.90 11.49
N SER A 214 -12.58 -15.34 12.61
CA SER A 214 -13.28 -14.05 12.63
C SER A 214 -12.35 -12.91 12.18
N PHE A 215 -11.09 -12.94 12.59
CA PHE A 215 -10.07 -11.99 12.13
C PHE A 215 -9.85 -12.08 10.62
N PHE A 216 -9.73 -13.30 10.07
CA PHE A 216 -9.60 -13.49 8.63
C PHE A 216 -10.84 -12.98 7.88
N ILE A 217 -12.05 -13.25 8.37
CA ILE A 217 -13.27 -12.73 7.74
C ILE A 217 -13.31 -11.21 7.78
N MET A 218 -12.89 -10.56 8.88
CA MET A 218 -12.71 -9.10 8.94
C MET A 218 -11.71 -8.57 7.89
N LEU A 219 -10.63 -9.31 7.64
CA LEU A 219 -9.63 -8.93 6.65
C LEU A 219 -10.18 -9.01 5.22
N TYR A 220 -10.95 -10.06 4.91
CA TYR A 220 -11.52 -10.28 3.57
C TYR A 220 -12.83 -9.52 3.32
N TYR A 221 -13.52 -9.03 4.36
CA TYR A 221 -14.75 -8.28 4.20
C TYR A 221 -14.47 -6.87 3.66
N SER A 222 -14.87 -6.64 2.41
CA SER A 222 -14.71 -5.34 1.77
C SER A 222 -15.74 -4.33 2.29
N PRO A 223 -15.32 -3.16 2.81
CA PRO A 223 -16.23 -2.11 3.28
C PRO A 223 -16.81 -1.23 2.15
N LEU A 224 -16.56 -1.60 0.89
CA LEU A 224 -17.01 -0.83 -0.28
C LEU A 224 -18.52 -0.98 -0.47
N SER A 225 -19.17 0.11 -0.87
CA SER A 225 -20.54 0.12 -1.38
C SER A 225 -20.62 -0.54 -2.75
N ASP A 226 -21.82 -0.75 -3.28
CA ASP A 226 -21.98 -1.36 -4.60
C ASP A 226 -21.37 -0.47 -5.71
N ARG A 227 -21.54 0.86 -5.61
CA ARG A 227 -20.85 1.84 -6.48
C ARG A 227 -19.33 1.81 -6.31
N GLY A 228 -18.86 1.64 -5.06
CA GLY A 228 -17.43 1.47 -4.77
C GLY A 228 -16.87 0.21 -5.41
N ALA A 229 -17.62 -0.90 -5.40
CA ALA A 229 -17.22 -2.16 -6.01
C ALA A 229 -17.14 -2.05 -7.53
N GLU A 230 -18.08 -1.36 -8.17
CA GLU A 230 -18.03 -1.07 -9.61
C GLU A 230 -16.83 -0.19 -9.97
N ALA A 231 -16.57 0.86 -9.20
CA ALA A 231 -15.41 1.74 -9.39
C ALA A 231 -14.08 1.02 -9.12
N ALA A 232 -14.06 0.08 -8.18
CA ALA A 232 -12.91 -0.79 -7.93
C ALA A 232 -12.66 -1.75 -9.09
N GLN A 233 -13.70 -2.38 -9.64
CA GLN A 233 -13.61 -3.24 -10.83
C GLN A 233 -13.07 -2.45 -12.04
N ALA A 234 -13.58 -1.24 -12.26
CA ALA A 234 -13.11 -0.31 -13.28
C ALA A 234 -11.62 0.03 -13.09
N SER A 235 -11.23 0.42 -11.87
CA SER A 235 -9.83 0.70 -11.52
C SER A 235 -8.93 -0.53 -11.69
N HIS A 236 -9.46 -1.74 -11.46
CA HIS A 236 -8.71 -2.99 -11.59
C HIS A 236 -8.46 -3.29 -13.06
N SER A 237 -9.47 -3.16 -13.91
CA SER A 237 -9.33 -3.34 -15.35
C SER A 237 -8.31 -2.37 -15.96
N PHE A 238 -8.30 -1.11 -15.48
CA PHE A 238 -7.31 -0.12 -15.91
C PHE A 238 -5.90 -0.45 -15.38
N SER A 239 -5.77 -0.93 -14.15
CA SER A 239 -4.51 -1.43 -13.60
C SER A 239 -3.96 -2.59 -14.43
N ASP A 240 -4.80 -3.55 -14.81
CA ASP A 240 -4.43 -4.69 -15.67
C ASP A 240 -3.99 -4.21 -17.06
N HIS A 241 -4.68 -3.22 -17.62
CA HIS A 241 -4.32 -2.60 -18.89
C HIS A 241 -2.94 -1.92 -18.81
N LEU A 242 -2.68 -1.12 -17.77
CA LEU A 242 -1.37 -0.50 -17.54
C LEU A 242 -0.27 -1.54 -17.36
N LEU A 243 -0.53 -2.62 -16.61
CA LEU A 243 0.40 -3.72 -16.43
C LEU A 243 0.70 -4.42 -17.78
N ALA A 244 -0.33 -4.70 -18.57
CA ALA A 244 -0.20 -5.34 -19.88
C ALA A 244 0.62 -4.50 -20.85
N ILE A 245 0.42 -3.18 -20.88
CA ILE A 245 1.24 -2.27 -21.69
C ILE A 245 2.69 -2.27 -21.17
N SER A 246 2.89 -2.15 -19.86
CA SER A 246 4.24 -2.03 -19.28
C SER A 246 5.11 -3.28 -19.48
N THR A 247 4.48 -4.44 -19.62
CA THR A 247 5.17 -5.74 -19.77
C THR A 247 5.49 -6.04 -21.23
N LYS A 248 4.70 -5.52 -22.18
CA LYS A 248 4.93 -5.74 -23.62
C LYS A 248 6.18 -4.98 -24.07
N ALA A 249 7.21 -5.73 -24.44
CA ALA A 249 8.55 -5.21 -24.76
C ALA A 249 8.63 -4.28 -25.98
N HIS A 250 7.57 -4.20 -26.82
CA HIS A 250 7.58 -3.47 -28.10
C HIS A 250 6.43 -2.48 -28.28
N MET A 251 5.67 -2.18 -27.21
CA MET A 251 4.64 -1.14 -27.30
C MET A 251 5.31 0.22 -27.11
N ASN A 252 5.39 1.02 -28.16
CA ASN A 252 5.76 2.42 -28.05
C ASN A 252 4.63 3.16 -27.35
N VAL A 253 4.87 3.57 -26.10
CA VAL A 253 3.94 4.37 -25.30
C VAL A 253 4.23 5.83 -25.61
N GLU A 254 3.20 6.56 -26.00
CA GLU A 254 3.35 7.99 -26.26
C GLU A 254 3.90 8.70 -25.01
N PRO A 255 4.90 9.59 -25.13
CA PRO A 255 5.50 10.21 -23.95
C PRO A 255 4.52 11.01 -23.09
N GLY A 256 3.46 11.57 -23.68
CA GLY A 256 2.36 12.22 -22.95
C GLY A 256 1.53 11.24 -22.10
N LEU A 257 1.43 9.97 -22.50
CA LEU A 257 0.75 8.94 -21.71
C LEU A 257 1.57 8.52 -20.49
N PHE A 258 2.91 8.56 -20.58
CA PHE A 258 3.76 8.27 -19.44
C PHE A 258 3.47 9.25 -18.29
N ASP A 259 3.52 10.55 -18.58
CA ASP A 259 3.29 11.60 -17.58
C ASP A 259 1.87 11.55 -17.03
N ARG A 260 0.86 11.39 -17.91
CA ARG A 260 -0.55 11.29 -17.52
C ARG A 260 -0.88 10.08 -16.64
N TYR A 261 -0.25 8.94 -16.86
CA TYR A 261 -0.58 7.70 -16.12
C TYR A 261 0.39 7.39 -14.99
N LEU A 262 1.46 8.16 -14.82
CA LEU A 262 2.42 7.96 -13.74
C LEU A 262 1.79 8.03 -12.33
N PRO A 263 0.91 8.99 -12.01
CA PRO A 263 0.23 9.02 -10.71
C PRO A 263 -0.63 7.77 -10.46
N TYR A 264 -1.37 7.32 -11.48
CA TYR A 264 -2.23 6.14 -11.40
C TYR A 264 -1.41 4.84 -11.28
N ALA A 265 -0.36 4.68 -12.09
CA ALA A 265 0.55 3.53 -11.98
C ALA A 265 1.19 3.48 -10.59
N THR A 266 1.47 4.63 -9.99
CA THR A 266 2.01 4.72 -8.62
C THR A 266 1.00 4.28 -7.58
N SER A 267 -0.26 4.72 -7.69
CA SER A 267 -1.32 4.37 -6.73
C SER A 267 -1.63 2.88 -6.72
N TYR A 268 -1.57 2.23 -7.90
CA TYR A 268 -1.71 0.78 -8.05
C TYR A 268 -0.46 -0.01 -7.65
N GLY A 269 0.69 0.66 -7.45
CA GLY A 269 1.95 0.02 -7.09
C GLY A 269 2.74 -0.56 -8.27
N LEU A 270 2.42 -0.14 -9.49
CA LEU A 270 3.08 -0.50 -10.73
C LEU A 270 4.24 0.44 -11.10
N LEU A 271 4.58 1.42 -10.24
CA LEU A 271 5.58 2.46 -10.51
C LEU A 271 6.89 1.90 -11.09
N ARG A 272 7.45 0.86 -10.47
CA ARG A 272 8.73 0.27 -10.92
C ARG A 272 8.65 -0.37 -12.31
N GLN A 273 7.50 -0.96 -12.66
CA GLN A 273 7.29 -1.59 -13.97
C GLN A 273 7.05 -0.50 -15.02
N TRP A 274 6.26 0.51 -14.66
CA TRP A 274 5.97 1.66 -15.52
C TRP A 274 7.22 2.46 -15.90
N VAL A 275 8.06 2.81 -14.92
CA VAL A 275 9.33 3.51 -15.15
C VAL A 275 10.30 2.66 -15.99
N ARG A 276 10.35 1.34 -15.76
CA ARG A 276 11.19 0.41 -16.56
C ARG A 276 10.71 0.25 -17.99
N CYS A 277 9.40 0.27 -18.24
CA CYS A 277 8.84 0.23 -19.58
C CYS A 277 9.29 1.47 -20.36
N PHE A 278 9.18 2.65 -19.74
CA PHE A 278 9.58 3.91 -20.36
C PHE A 278 11.11 4.02 -20.56
N GLN A 279 11.92 3.46 -19.65
CA GLN A 279 13.38 3.35 -19.84
C GLN A 279 13.81 2.61 -21.10
N ARG A 280 12.98 1.70 -21.61
CA ARG A 280 13.31 0.91 -22.80
C ARG A 280 12.94 1.63 -24.10
N GLN A 281 12.20 2.73 -24.02
CA GLN A 281 11.72 3.46 -25.19
C GLN A 281 12.62 4.67 -25.44
N GLU A 282 13.32 4.66 -26.58
CA GLU A 282 14.04 5.83 -27.07
C GLU A 282 13.18 6.60 -28.08
N PRO A 283 13.12 7.95 -28.04
CA PRO A 283 13.73 8.85 -27.06
C PRO A 283 12.79 9.18 -25.88
N ALA A 284 13.20 8.83 -24.65
CA ALA A 284 12.49 9.17 -23.42
C ALA A 284 12.47 10.71 -23.21
N SER A 285 11.28 11.31 -23.16
CA SER A 285 11.12 12.70 -22.71
C SER A 285 10.90 12.75 -21.21
N ILE A 286 11.71 13.53 -20.50
CA ILE A 286 11.55 13.78 -19.07
C ILE A 286 10.36 14.73 -18.88
N PRO A 287 9.48 14.50 -17.88
CA PRO A 287 8.39 15.41 -17.59
C PRO A 287 8.87 16.82 -17.21
N ALA A 288 8.14 17.85 -17.62
CA ALA A 288 8.52 19.25 -17.40
C ALA A 288 8.59 19.67 -15.92
N TRP A 289 7.92 18.95 -15.01
CA TRP A 289 7.99 19.19 -13.57
C TRP A 289 9.29 18.66 -12.93
N PHE A 290 10.09 17.91 -13.69
CA PHE A 290 11.40 17.38 -13.29
C PHE A 290 12.53 18.21 -13.92
N THR A 291 12.46 19.53 -13.77
CA THR A 291 13.46 20.48 -14.30
C THR A 291 14.64 20.70 -13.36
N HIS A 292 15.79 21.07 -13.96
CA HIS A 292 17.11 21.36 -13.36
C HIS A 292 18.09 20.18 -13.32
N PHE A 293 18.27 19.52 -14.46
CA PHE A 293 19.48 18.75 -14.73
C PHE A 293 20.24 19.50 -15.82
N GLU A 294 21.34 20.16 -15.48
CA GLU A 294 22.28 20.77 -16.44
C GLU A 294 23.07 19.71 -17.23
N THR A 295 22.56 18.48 -17.32
CA THR A 295 23.30 17.29 -17.73
C THR A 295 22.66 16.65 -18.96
N GLU A 296 23.42 15.86 -19.72
CA GLU A 296 22.94 15.17 -20.90
C GLU A 296 21.60 14.45 -20.66
N ARG A 297 20.72 14.46 -21.67
CA ARG A 297 19.32 14.03 -21.56
C ARG A 297 19.16 12.60 -21.03
N ALA A 298 20.11 11.72 -21.33
CA ALA A 298 20.13 10.33 -20.84
C ALA A 298 20.48 10.23 -19.34
N GLU A 299 21.42 11.04 -18.86
CA GLU A 299 21.81 11.08 -17.44
C GLU A 299 20.69 11.65 -16.56
N SER A 300 20.03 12.69 -17.06
CA SER A 300 18.87 13.32 -16.42
C SER A 300 17.72 12.32 -16.21
N PHE A 301 17.53 11.41 -17.15
CA PHE A 301 16.50 10.38 -17.05
C PHE A 301 16.89 9.24 -16.10
N ASN A 302 18.17 8.87 -16.04
CA ASN A 302 18.64 7.92 -15.03
C ASN A 302 18.49 8.50 -13.61
N ALA A 303 18.83 9.79 -13.43
CA ALA A 303 18.59 10.52 -12.19
C ALA A 303 17.10 10.52 -11.81
N PHE A 304 16.20 10.79 -12.77
CA PHE A 304 14.76 10.67 -12.59
C PHE A 304 14.35 9.30 -12.05
N THR A 305 14.77 8.22 -12.72
CA THR A 305 14.37 6.87 -12.28
C THR A 305 14.93 6.51 -10.91
N THR A 306 16.13 7.00 -10.59
CA THR A 306 16.75 6.84 -9.27
C THR A 306 15.94 7.56 -8.19
N VAL A 307 15.50 8.79 -8.42
CA VAL A 307 14.63 9.55 -7.51
C VAL A 307 13.32 8.83 -7.28
N MET A 308 12.67 8.37 -8.34
CA MET A 308 11.38 7.69 -8.25
C MET A 308 11.48 6.39 -7.46
N VAL A 309 12.53 5.60 -7.72
CA VAL A 309 12.78 4.35 -6.97
C VAL A 309 13.15 4.63 -5.52
N ALA A 310 13.97 5.64 -5.26
CA ALA A 310 14.35 6.06 -3.91
C ALA A 310 13.14 6.56 -3.10
N ALA A 311 12.27 7.37 -3.71
CA ALA A 311 11.03 7.83 -3.08
C ALA A 311 10.13 6.64 -2.73
N HIS A 312 10.02 5.66 -3.63
CA HIS A 312 9.24 4.44 -3.39
C HIS A 312 9.82 3.55 -2.27
N THR A 313 11.14 3.37 -2.21
CA THR A 313 11.78 2.54 -1.18
C THR A 313 11.77 3.18 0.20
N THR A 314 11.94 4.50 0.28
CA THR A 314 12.03 5.26 1.54
C THR A 314 10.77 5.17 2.41
N GLY A 315 9.60 4.95 1.81
CA GLY A 315 8.36 4.70 2.56
C GLY A 315 8.11 3.24 2.93
N SER A 316 8.77 2.29 2.25
CA SER A 316 8.56 0.84 2.45
C SER A 316 9.30 0.25 3.66
N THR A 317 10.28 0.95 4.23
CA THR A 317 11.09 0.49 5.37
C THR A 317 10.32 0.44 6.72
N GLY A 318 9.01 0.70 6.73
CA GLY A 318 8.18 0.77 7.94
C GLY A 318 7.02 -0.21 8.03
N SER A 319 6.82 -1.09 7.04
CA SER A 319 5.79 -2.14 7.11
C SER A 319 6.47 -3.50 6.97
N GLY A 320 6.49 -4.28 8.05
CA GLY A 320 7.01 -5.63 8.06
C GLY A 320 6.28 -6.53 7.07
N THR A 321 6.84 -6.64 5.87
CA THR A 321 6.67 -7.77 4.95
C THR A 321 7.98 -7.86 4.19
N SER A 322 8.83 -8.77 4.67
CA SER A 322 10.00 -9.25 3.96
C SER A 322 9.56 -9.86 2.63
N SER A 323 9.97 -9.26 1.52
CA SER A 323 10.01 -9.92 0.23
C SER A 323 11.27 -9.47 -0.48
N TYR A 324 12.21 -10.41 -0.54
CA TYR A 324 13.50 -10.37 -1.21
C TYR A 324 13.47 -9.62 -2.56
N THR A 325 14.47 -8.78 -2.78
CA THR A 325 15.23 -8.67 -4.04
C THR A 325 16.41 -7.77 -3.78
N GLY A 326 17.53 -8.40 -3.38
CA GLY A 326 18.83 -7.76 -3.41
C GLY A 326 19.27 -7.62 -4.86
N THR A 327 19.50 -6.40 -5.30
CA THR A 327 20.42 -6.11 -6.40
C THR A 327 21.33 -5.00 -5.92
N THR A 328 22.40 -5.43 -5.25
CA THR A 328 23.64 -4.67 -5.07
C THR A 328 24.22 -4.41 -6.45
N MET A 329 24.40 -3.14 -6.80
CA MET A 329 25.26 -2.74 -7.92
C MET A 329 26.70 -3.09 -7.56
N SER A 330 27.26 -4.11 -8.20
CA SER A 330 28.71 -4.31 -8.27
C SER A 330 29.20 -3.75 -9.59
N GLY A 331 29.93 -2.64 -9.53
CA GLY A 331 30.64 -2.05 -10.66
C GLY A 331 31.76 -2.97 -11.15
N LYS A 332 31.82 -3.14 -12.47
CA LYS A 332 32.98 -3.70 -13.17
C LYS A 332 34.14 -2.73 -13.04
N VAL A 333 35.22 -3.15 -12.38
CA VAL A 333 36.55 -2.55 -12.53
C VAL A 333 37.35 -3.48 -13.43
N GLY A 334 37.65 -3.02 -14.64
CA GLY A 334 38.53 -3.71 -15.59
C GLY A 334 39.98 -3.52 -15.18
N GLY A 335 40.70 -4.64 -14.98
CA GLY A 335 42.14 -4.67 -14.82
C GLY A 335 42.80 -5.21 -16.09
N GLY A 336 43.49 -4.33 -16.83
CA GLY A 336 44.34 -4.71 -17.94
C GLY A 336 45.67 -5.27 -17.43
N THR A 337 46.01 -6.48 -17.82
CA THR A 337 47.35 -7.06 -17.59
C THR A 337 48.21 -6.88 -18.83
N ALA A 338 49.26 -6.08 -18.66
CA ALA A 338 50.31 -5.86 -19.64
C ALA A 338 51.14 -7.14 -19.88
N SER A 339 51.43 -7.40 -21.15
CA SER A 339 52.33 -8.42 -21.65
C SER A 339 53.78 -8.15 -21.21
N LYS A 340 54.44 -9.14 -20.59
CA LYS A 340 55.90 -9.16 -20.45
C LYS A 340 56.51 -9.89 -21.66
N GLY A 341 57.38 -9.17 -22.37
CA GLY A 341 58.24 -9.72 -23.41
C GLY A 341 59.37 -10.56 -22.82
N ALA A 342 59.76 -11.57 -23.59
CA ALA A 342 60.93 -12.40 -23.36
C ALA A 342 62.21 -11.66 -23.76
N SER A 343 63.23 -11.77 -22.91
CA SER A 343 64.65 -11.79 -23.26
C SER A 343 65.38 -12.57 -22.18
#